data_AF-A0A8T0MCP5-F1
#
_entry.id   AF-A0A8T0MCP5-F1
#
_cell.length_a   1.000
_cell.length_b   1.000
_cell.length_c   1.000
_cell.angle_alpha   90.00
_cell.angle_beta   90.00
_cell.angle_gamma   90.00
#
_symmetry.space_group_name_H-M   'P 1'
#
loop_
_entity.id
_entity.type
_entity.pdbx_description
1 polymer ?
#
loop_
_entity_poly.entity_id
_entity_poly.type
_entity_poly.pdbx_seq_one_letter_code
_entity_poly.pdbx_strand_id
1 'polypeptide(L)'
;MDSGAAVAGAGAGARAAEKLCRRCKVSYDPSGNTRLSCRFHPSLFVCRRHDDQKRYYELRDGDPPYAAKFYDCCGAEDPDAPGCTTDLHRSYDDDD
;
A
#
# COMPACT_ATOMS: atom_id res chain seq x y z
N MET A 1 -39.75 5.70 34.55
CA MET A 1 -39.37 4.91 33.37
C MET A 1 -38.54 5.87 32.54
N ASP A 2 -37.30 6.09 32.99
CA ASP A 2 -36.09 5.40 32.49
C ASP A 2 -35.61 6.08 31.20
N SER A 3 -34.37 6.52 31.00
CA SER A 3 -33.21 6.84 31.85
C SER A 3 -32.39 7.82 31.01
N GLY A 4 -31.73 8.80 31.65
CA GLY A 4 -30.76 9.65 30.97
C GLY A 4 -29.52 8.86 30.56
N ALA A 5 -29.08 9.01 29.31
CA ALA A 5 -27.79 8.53 28.85
C ALA A 5 -26.84 9.72 28.68
N ALA A 6 -25.94 9.87 29.66
CA ALA A 6 -24.76 10.71 29.57
C ALA A 6 -23.84 10.16 28.47
N VAL A 7 -23.50 10.99 27.48
CA VAL A 7 -22.36 10.70 26.60
C VAL A 7 -21.09 11.06 27.36
N ALA A 8 -20.37 10.03 27.76
CA ALA A 8 -19.07 10.13 28.39
C ALA A 8 -18.08 10.80 27.44
N GLY A 9 -17.40 11.84 27.93
CA GLY A 9 -16.19 12.35 27.32
C GLY A 9 -15.11 11.26 27.31
N ALA A 10 -14.46 11.09 26.16
CA ALA A 10 -13.22 10.34 26.05
C ALA A 10 -12.08 11.35 25.90
N GLY A 11 -11.16 11.29 26.85
CA GLY A 11 -10.15 12.29 27.10
C GLY A 11 -9.19 12.53 25.95
N ALA A 12 -8.67 13.75 25.96
CA ALA A 12 -7.36 14.10 25.41
C ALA A 12 -6.25 13.34 26.17
N GLY A 13 -6.20 12.01 26.02
CA GLY A 13 -4.93 11.31 26.10
C GLY A 13 -4.22 11.58 24.79
N ALA A 14 -2.92 11.88 24.81
CA ALA A 14 -2.12 12.09 23.61
C ALA A 14 -2.46 10.98 22.60
N ARG A 15 -3.33 11.28 21.62
CA ARG A 15 -3.56 10.39 20.49
C ARG A 15 -2.17 10.21 19.92
N ALA A 16 -1.64 8.99 19.95
CA ALA A 16 -0.47 8.68 19.15
C ALA A 16 -0.80 9.22 17.76
N ALA A 17 -0.11 10.29 17.37
CA ALA A 17 -0.50 11.08 16.20
C ALA A 17 -0.67 10.10 15.04
N GLU A 18 -1.81 10.14 14.35
CA GLU A 18 -2.10 9.24 13.24
C GLU A 18 -0.87 9.20 12.33
N LYS A 19 -0.25 8.02 12.25
CA LYS A 19 1.03 7.87 11.56
C LYS A 19 0.76 7.57 10.10
N LEU A 20 1.57 8.12 9.20
CA LEU A 20 1.52 7.76 7.78
C LEU A 20 2.38 6.52 7.54
N CYS A 21 1.79 5.49 6.94
CA CYS A 21 2.55 4.30 6.58
C CYS A 21 3.41 4.57 5.34
N ARG A 22 4.72 4.37 5.43
CA ARG A 22 5.63 4.54 4.27
C ARG A 22 5.49 3.46 3.20
N ARG A 23 4.83 2.34 3.51
CA ARG A 23 4.62 1.20 2.60
C ARG A 23 3.33 1.37 1.79
N CYS A 24 2.18 1.48 2.46
CA CYS A 24 0.87 1.60 1.80
C CYS A 24 0.41 3.06 1.59
N LYS A 25 1.11 4.05 2.16
CA LYS A 25 0.76 5.49 2.10
C LYS A 25 -0.60 5.85 2.73
N VAL A 26 -1.14 4.97 3.57
CA VAL A 26 -2.38 5.19 4.33
C VAL A 26 -2.06 5.63 5.76
N SER A 27 -2.87 6.51 6.34
CA SER A 27 -2.81 6.86 7.75
C SER A 27 -3.33 5.71 8.61
N TYR A 28 -2.65 5.45 9.73
CA TYR A 28 -3.04 4.38 10.64
C TYR A 28 -2.81 4.78 12.10
N ASP A 29 -3.58 4.18 13.00
CA ASP A 29 -3.33 4.27 14.43
C ASP A 29 -2.27 3.23 14.82
N PRO A 30 -1.10 3.63 15.36
CA PRO A 30 -0.08 2.70 15.79
C PRO A 30 -0.54 1.78 16.92
N SER A 31 -1.55 2.18 17.71
CA SER A 31 -2.06 1.39 18.84
C SER A 31 -2.83 0.14 18.39
N GLY A 32 -3.46 0.17 17.21
CA GLY A 32 -4.20 -0.94 16.61
C GLY A 32 -3.46 -1.66 15.48
N ASN A 33 -2.14 -1.44 15.34
CA ASN A 33 -1.37 -1.99 14.23
C ASN A 33 -1.07 -3.48 14.43
N THR A 34 -1.60 -4.32 13.53
CA THR A 34 -1.37 -5.77 13.53
C THR A 34 -0.65 -6.19 12.24
N ARG A 35 -0.10 -7.40 12.20
CA ARG A 35 0.57 -7.96 11.00
C ARG A 35 -0.34 -8.13 9.78
N LEU A 36 -1.64 -7.89 9.93
CA LEU A 36 -2.61 -7.96 8.83
C LEU A 36 -3.20 -6.59 8.47
N SER A 37 -2.77 -5.52 9.15
CA SER A 37 -3.34 -4.18 9.00
C SER A 37 -2.84 -3.46 7.74
N CYS A 38 -1.56 -3.60 7.37
CA CYS A 38 -0.99 -2.91 6.22
C CYS A 38 -0.97 -3.79 4.98
N ARG A 39 -1.71 -3.42 3.94
CA ARG A 39 -1.63 -4.02 2.60
C ARG A 39 -0.78 -3.16 1.68
N PHE A 40 0.31 -3.70 1.16
CA PHE A 40 1.22 -2.96 0.27
C PHE A 40 1.81 -3.85 -0.81
N HIS A 41 2.32 -3.22 -1.87
CA HIS A 41 3.12 -3.87 -2.90
C HIS A 41 4.60 -3.72 -2.52
N PRO A 42 5.34 -4.83 -2.24
CA PRO A 42 6.76 -4.74 -1.89
C PRO A 42 7.63 -4.34 -3.08
N SER A 43 7.17 -4.63 -4.31
CA SER A 43 7.84 -4.23 -5.54
C SER A 43 7.25 -2.94 -6.09
N LEU A 44 8.07 -2.20 -6.83
CA LEU A 44 7.65 -0.99 -7.52
C LEU A 44 6.74 -1.32 -8.71
N PHE A 45 5.88 -0.37 -9.07
CA PHE A 45 5.12 -0.41 -10.31
C PHE A 45 6.07 -0.10 -11.47
N VAL A 46 6.34 -1.09 -12.32
CA VAL A 46 7.33 -1.01 -13.40
C VAL A 46 6.65 -0.96 -14.76
N CYS A 47 7.26 -0.25 -15.71
CA CYS A 47 6.81 -0.18 -17.11
C CYS A 47 7.76 -1.03 -17.96
N ARG A 48 7.53 -2.34 -18.00
CA ARG A 48 8.35 -3.31 -18.73
C ARG A 48 7.40 -4.39 -19.30
N ARG A 49 7.70 -5.04 -20.43
CA ARG A 49 6.84 -6.15 -20.88
C ARG A 49 7.20 -7.39 -20.06
N HIS A 50 6.27 -8.30 -19.86
CA HIS A 50 6.61 -9.56 -19.17
C HIS A 50 7.60 -10.41 -20.01
N ASP A 51 7.69 -10.12 -21.31
CA ASP A 51 8.42 -10.90 -22.32
C ASP A 51 9.87 -10.43 -22.57
N ASP A 52 10.32 -9.39 -21.85
CA ASP A 52 11.55 -8.63 -22.12
C ASP A 52 12.82 -9.48 -22.23
N GLN A 53 12.89 -10.62 -21.53
CA GLN A 53 14.09 -11.44 -21.52
C GLN A 53 14.38 -12.10 -22.89
N LYS A 54 13.42 -12.15 -23.82
CA LYS A 54 13.61 -12.83 -25.11
C LYS A 54 13.59 -11.95 -26.36
N ARG A 55 13.15 -10.69 -26.29
CA ARG A 55 12.83 -9.90 -27.51
C ARG A 55 13.34 -8.47 -27.53
N TYR A 56 14.30 -8.11 -26.69
CA TYR A 56 14.87 -6.75 -26.62
C TYR A 56 15.33 -6.20 -27.99
N TYR A 57 15.75 -7.08 -28.93
CA TYR A 57 16.21 -6.69 -30.27
C TYR A 57 15.19 -6.95 -31.41
N GLU A 58 13.99 -7.45 -31.10
CA GLU A 58 12.98 -7.79 -32.12
C GLU A 58 11.79 -6.82 -32.14
N LEU A 59 11.95 -5.64 -31.54
CA LEU A 59 10.93 -4.59 -31.58
C LEU A 59 10.71 -4.21 -33.05
N ARG A 60 9.58 -4.63 -33.61
CA ARG A 60 9.23 -4.37 -35.01
C ARG A 60 8.54 -3.01 -35.10
N ASP A 61 8.78 -2.27 -36.16
CA ASP A 61 8.05 -1.02 -36.42
C ASP A 61 6.53 -1.27 -36.32
N GLY A 62 5.88 -0.55 -35.40
CA GLY A 62 4.44 -0.69 -35.13
C GLY A 62 4.07 -1.46 -33.87
N ASP A 63 5.02 -2.01 -33.11
CA ASP A 63 4.71 -2.54 -31.78
C ASP A 63 4.25 -1.39 -30.85
N PRO A 64 3.14 -1.56 -30.10
CA PRO A 64 2.70 -0.55 -29.14
C PRO A 64 3.84 -0.20 -28.18
N PRO A 65 3.99 1.08 -27.77
CA PRO A 65 4.99 1.46 -26.77
C PRO A 65 4.86 0.56 -25.53
N TYR A 66 5.93 0.42 -24.72
CA TYR A 66 5.98 -0.34 -23.46
C TYR A 66 4.85 0.06 -22.49
N ALA A 67 3.62 -0.36 -22.80
CA ALA A 67 2.39 0.09 -22.18
C ALA A 67 1.96 -0.87 -21.08
N ALA A 68 2.55 -2.07 -21.04
CA ALA A 68 2.42 -2.99 -19.92
C ALA A 68 3.10 -2.34 -18.72
N LYS A 69 2.29 -1.84 -17.80
CA LYS A 69 2.74 -1.41 -16.48
C LYS A 69 2.14 -2.37 -15.47
N PHE A 70 2.95 -2.91 -14.59
CA PHE A 70 2.46 -3.83 -13.58
C PHE A 70 3.31 -3.80 -12.32
N TYR A 71 2.73 -4.30 -11.23
CA TYR A 71 3.43 -4.59 -9.99
C TYR A 71 4.21 -5.90 -10.10
N ASP A 72 5.53 -5.86 -10.03
CA ASP A 72 6.36 -7.08 -10.17
C ASP A 72 6.07 -8.16 -9.11
N CYS A 73 5.53 -7.75 -7.97
CA CYS A 73 5.20 -8.65 -6.87
C CYS A 73 3.95 -9.51 -7.11
N CYS A 74 3.01 -9.08 -7.95
CA CYS A 74 1.75 -9.81 -8.17
C CYS A 74 1.23 -9.78 -9.61
N GLY A 75 1.88 -9.06 -10.51
CA GLY A 75 1.45 -8.88 -11.89
C GLY A 75 0.25 -7.95 -12.05
N ALA A 76 -0.21 -7.27 -10.98
CA ALA A 76 -1.35 -6.36 -11.09
C ALA A 76 -1.02 -5.18 -12.00
N GLU A 77 -1.80 -5.02 -13.07
CA GLU A 77 -1.61 -3.95 -14.07
C GLU A 77 -2.25 -2.62 -13.65
N ASP A 78 -3.17 -2.69 -12.68
CA ASP A 78 -3.85 -1.52 -12.13
C ASP A 78 -2.98 -0.88 -11.02
N PRO A 79 -2.59 0.40 -11.15
CA PRO A 79 -1.85 1.12 -10.11
C PRO A 79 -2.64 1.32 -8.81
N ASP A 80 -3.97 1.24 -8.85
CA ASP A 80 -4.84 1.34 -7.68
C ASP A 80 -5.18 -0.04 -7.10
N ALA A 81 -4.57 -1.12 -7.61
CA ALA A 81 -4.75 -2.46 -7.09
C ALA A 81 -4.36 -2.54 -5.60
N PRO A 82 -5.15 -3.22 -4.75
CA PRO A 82 -4.80 -3.40 -3.36
C PRO A 82 -3.48 -4.15 -3.22
N GLY A 83 -2.68 -3.77 -2.23
CA GLY A 83 -1.40 -4.42 -1.94
C GLY A 83 -1.52 -5.93 -1.84
N CYS A 84 -0.62 -6.64 -2.52
CA CYS A 84 -0.59 -8.11 -2.56
C CYS A 84 -0.05 -8.74 -1.27
N THR A 85 0.68 -7.98 -0.45
CA THR A 85 1.30 -8.45 0.79
C THR A 85 0.70 -7.73 1.99
N THR A 86 0.49 -8.46 3.08
CA THR A 86 0.03 -7.94 4.37
C THR A 86 1.17 -7.96 5.39
N ASP A 87 1.35 -6.87 6.13
CA ASP A 87 2.26 -6.80 7.28
C ASP A 87 1.80 -5.72 8.28
N LEU A 88 2.62 -5.40 9.28
CA LEU A 88 2.49 -4.21 10.11
C LEU A 88 2.66 -2.94 9.25
N HIS A 89 1.92 -1.90 9.60
CA HIS A 89 2.25 -0.56 9.11
C HIS A 89 3.61 -0.12 9.67
N ARG A 90 4.35 0.62 8.85
CA ARG A 90 5.67 1.16 9.19
C ARG A 90 5.64 2.67 9.03
N SER A 91 5.93 3.43 10.08
CA SER A 91 6.01 4.88 9.99
C SER A 91 7.34 5.32 9.38
N TYR A 92 7.44 6.61 9.03
CA TYR A 92 8.69 7.20 8.55
C TYR A 92 9.74 7.36 9.66
N ASP A 93 9.29 7.41 10.92
CA ASP A 93 10.12 7.51 12.12
C ASP A 93 10.67 6.14 12.61
N ASP A 94 10.15 5.02 12.08
CA ASP A 94 10.68 3.70 12.45
C ASP A 94 11.98 3.43 11.66
N ASP A 95 13.14 3.61 12.31
CA ASP A 95 14.45 3.14 11.84
C ASP A 95 14.44 1.60 11.63
N ASP A 96 15.24 1.11 10.67
CA ASP A 96 15.34 -0.30 10.27
C ASP A 96 16.41 -1.07 11.03
#